data_AF-A0A8H8UD45-F1
#
_entry.id   AF-A0A8H8UD45-F1
#
_cell.length_a   1.000
_cell.length_b   1.000
_cell.length_c   1.000
_cell.angle_alpha   90.00
_cell.angle_beta   90.00
_cell.angle_gamma   90.00
#
_symmetry.space_group_name_H-M   'P 1'
#
loop_
_entity.id
_entity.type
_entity.pdbx_description
1 polymer ?
#
loop_
_entity_poly.entity_id
_entity_poly.type
_entity_poly.pdbx_seq_one_letter_code
_entity_poly.pdbx_strand_id
1 'polypeptide(L)'
;MPEQTNLESSGLSVRSRPKVANFLPILKTIDGLNAVAANVDVDMAMGENWLIREPLVAIWKKVVVEDFDAKDLSYSHGIGGGLPLLSAFSSFFNQFFHSRMQITPEHVTTVAGASTCLDSLLYAVCDEGDSILLPSPFWGGYGAFSKFRADVNIIPTASLPLRTALSSDIVAEVKTSYASAPDPKRIKALLVTNPHNPIGRCYSPSTLRELMAFCQEKGLHYISDEVFAMSAFGGEGDEKFTSALALVDDGEESPIDANRVHVIYSMSKDFGSAGIRMACLVSPRNRHVLEGSMLANYLQTSIFSSIYTTAILTSPSLPSILADLNSQLAKNYALLTQALDQWGIDYLPTHAGFHLFAKLAKNARTWDEEMAFVKQLLHAGVMVAPGKNFGGVDGQIGWVRMSFSIPEKDLRVGLERISETLGLGKIGEEKSVLIYKRQPGCGTHQIPNIRNVYTSRSKKVTPTSPESQNYNWTLTPNSRELIETLLQIMELELSGLDRDGNSTLKEAATYYGQRTVAALQDALRTQREQTLQRLYLEFGDFHTKMADLYGLSNFTANMTDGAHTAHRLAENRLLRKALDASLAIVDRIQSTDDPITQKSLTAKQ
;
A
#
# COMPACT_ATOMS: atom_id res chain seq x y z
N MET A 1 11.29 -17.89 -21.71
CA MET A 1 9.89 -18.35 -21.68
C MET A 1 9.58 -19.04 -23.00
N PRO A 2 8.81 -20.14 -23.03
CA PRO A 2 8.48 -20.85 -24.27
C PRO A 2 7.70 -19.94 -25.22
N GLU A 3 7.78 -20.20 -26.53
CA GLU A 3 7.02 -19.52 -27.58
C GLU A 3 5.55 -19.36 -27.18
N GLN A 4 4.99 -18.16 -27.39
CA GLN A 4 3.59 -17.88 -27.11
C GLN A 4 2.72 -18.90 -27.85
N THR A 5 2.08 -19.79 -27.09
CA THR A 5 1.03 -20.63 -27.63
C THR A 5 -0.05 -19.70 -28.19
N ASN A 6 -0.36 -19.88 -29.48
CA ASN A 6 -1.43 -19.12 -30.14
C ASN A 6 -2.72 -19.30 -29.32
N LEU A 7 -3.32 -18.19 -28.86
CA LEU A 7 -4.53 -18.22 -28.03
C LEU A 7 -5.70 -18.94 -28.72
N GLU A 8 -5.73 -18.96 -30.06
CA GLU A 8 -6.75 -19.70 -30.81
C GLU A 8 -6.56 -21.22 -30.75
N SER A 9 -5.31 -21.69 -30.65
CA SER A 9 -5.00 -23.12 -30.50
C SER A 9 -4.80 -23.55 -29.04
N SER A 10 -5.08 -22.66 -28.07
CA SER A 10 -4.85 -22.91 -26.65
C SER A 10 -5.82 -23.91 -26.02
N GLY A 11 -6.93 -24.22 -26.70
CA GLY A 11 -8.02 -25.02 -26.12
C GLY A 11 -8.86 -24.26 -25.08
N LEU A 12 -8.58 -22.97 -24.84
CA LEU A 12 -9.40 -22.14 -23.95
C LEU A 12 -10.85 -22.09 -24.45
N SER A 13 -11.78 -22.12 -23.50
CA SER A 13 -13.20 -21.96 -23.79
C SER A 13 -13.49 -20.59 -24.42
N VAL A 14 -14.59 -20.52 -25.17
CA VAL A 14 -15.05 -19.28 -25.81
C VAL A 14 -15.25 -18.13 -24.83
N ARG A 15 -15.59 -18.43 -23.57
CA ARG A 15 -15.72 -17.43 -22.49
C ARG A 15 -14.37 -16.95 -21.93
N SER A 16 -13.37 -17.81 -21.89
CA SER A 16 -12.08 -17.52 -21.22
C SER A 16 -11.08 -16.89 -22.18
N ARG A 17 -11.06 -17.33 -23.44
CA ARG A 17 -10.12 -16.83 -24.46
C ARG A 17 -10.09 -15.30 -24.59
N PRO A 18 -11.21 -14.59 -24.81
CA PRO A 18 -11.18 -13.14 -24.94
C PRO A 18 -10.73 -12.44 -23.64
N LYS A 19 -11.06 -13.03 -22.48
CA LYS A 19 -10.68 -12.49 -21.17
C LYS A 19 -9.17 -12.59 -20.94
N VAL A 20 -8.58 -13.75 -21.26
CA VAL A 20 -7.13 -13.97 -21.20
C VAL A 20 -6.41 -13.05 -22.19
N ALA A 21 -6.91 -12.91 -23.42
CA ALA A 21 -6.34 -12.02 -24.42
C ALA A 21 -6.27 -10.57 -23.93
N ASN A 22 -7.35 -10.09 -23.29
CA ASN A 22 -7.43 -8.73 -22.77
C ASN A 22 -6.58 -8.52 -21.49
N PHE A 23 -6.40 -9.55 -20.67
CA PHE A 23 -5.72 -9.41 -19.37
C PHE A 23 -4.24 -9.73 -19.37
N LEU A 24 -3.75 -10.62 -20.23
CA LEU A 24 -2.32 -10.96 -20.26
C LEU A 24 -1.40 -9.74 -20.41
N PRO A 25 -1.71 -8.72 -21.24
CA PRO A 25 -0.90 -7.50 -21.31
C PRO A 25 -0.88 -6.72 -20.00
N ILE A 26 -2.04 -6.67 -19.30
CA ILE A 26 -2.18 -5.99 -18.01
C ILE A 26 -1.36 -6.72 -16.94
N LEU A 27 -1.44 -8.05 -16.88
CA LEU A 27 -0.69 -8.88 -15.93
C LEU A 27 0.81 -8.69 -16.09
N LYS A 28 1.33 -8.70 -17.33
CA LYS A 28 2.76 -8.44 -17.58
C LYS A 28 3.21 -7.06 -17.09
N THR A 29 2.34 -6.06 -17.21
CA THR A 29 2.60 -4.71 -16.71
C THR A 29 2.62 -4.69 -15.18
N ILE A 30 1.69 -5.40 -14.53
CA ILE A 30 1.62 -5.56 -13.07
C ILE A 30 2.85 -6.31 -12.55
N ASP A 31 3.24 -7.41 -13.18
CA ASP A 31 4.43 -8.19 -12.80
C ASP A 31 5.70 -7.34 -12.87
N GLY A 32 5.84 -6.54 -13.94
CA GLY A 32 6.94 -5.59 -14.08
C GLY A 32 6.95 -4.53 -12.97
N LEU A 33 5.78 -3.98 -12.61
CA LEU A 33 5.65 -3.04 -11.50
C LEU A 33 5.94 -3.68 -10.15
N ASN A 34 5.47 -4.91 -9.91
CA ASN A 34 5.70 -5.65 -8.67
C ASN A 34 7.19 -5.97 -8.46
N ALA A 35 7.91 -6.32 -9.54
CA ALA A 35 9.35 -6.54 -9.48
C ALA A 35 10.11 -5.27 -9.07
N VAL A 36 9.63 -4.09 -9.48
CA VAL A 36 10.21 -2.80 -9.03
C VAL A 36 9.75 -2.45 -7.61
N ALA A 37 8.47 -2.69 -7.28
CA ALA A 37 7.88 -2.42 -5.97
C ALA A 37 8.54 -3.22 -4.84
N ALA A 38 9.03 -4.44 -5.13
CA ALA A 38 9.72 -5.30 -4.17
C ALA A 38 10.99 -4.66 -3.56
N ASN A 39 11.56 -3.64 -4.20
CA ASN A 39 12.77 -2.94 -3.77
C ASN A 39 12.51 -1.48 -3.39
N VAL A 40 11.25 -1.10 -3.14
CA VAL A 40 10.88 0.26 -2.74
C VAL A 40 11.03 0.40 -1.23
N ASP A 41 11.67 1.49 -0.81
CA ASP A 41 11.89 1.76 0.60
C ASP A 41 10.61 2.19 1.33
N VAL A 42 9.75 2.97 0.67
CA VAL A 42 8.46 3.42 1.22
C VAL A 42 7.32 3.22 0.21
N ASP A 43 6.42 2.28 0.49
CA ASP A 43 5.19 2.11 -0.28
C ASP A 43 4.06 3.00 0.27
N MET A 44 3.77 4.07 -0.46
CA MET A 44 2.62 4.94 -0.23
C MET A 44 1.56 4.78 -1.33
N ALA A 45 1.63 3.75 -2.18
CA ALA A 45 0.67 3.51 -3.24
C ALA A 45 -0.39 2.51 -2.80
N MET A 46 0.03 1.45 -2.12
CA MET A 46 -0.83 0.33 -1.78
C MET A 46 -1.84 0.70 -0.71
N GLY A 47 -3.06 0.20 -0.90
CA GLY A 47 -4.15 0.42 0.04
C GLY A 47 -4.11 -0.59 1.18
N GLU A 48 -3.02 -0.59 1.94
CA GLU A 48 -2.83 -1.39 3.14
C GLU A 48 -2.81 -0.52 4.40
N ASN A 49 -3.37 -1.04 5.48
CA ASN A 49 -3.40 -0.38 6.78
C ASN A 49 -2.36 -1.04 7.71
N TRP A 50 -1.18 -0.43 7.84
CA TRP A 50 -0.12 -0.96 8.70
C TRP A 50 -0.29 -0.58 10.18
N LEU A 51 -1.02 0.50 10.45
CA LEU A 51 -1.16 1.07 11.81
C LEU A 51 -1.97 0.20 12.78
N ILE A 52 -2.78 -0.74 12.27
CA ILE A 52 -3.63 -1.63 13.09
C ILE A 52 -3.02 -3.03 13.30
N ARG A 53 -1.95 -3.39 12.58
CA ARG A 53 -1.55 -4.81 12.48
C ARG A 53 -1.06 -5.42 13.79
N GLU A 54 -0.28 -4.69 14.58
CA GLU A 54 0.30 -5.21 15.83
C GLU A 54 -0.75 -5.76 16.80
N PRO A 55 -1.79 -5.01 17.20
CA PRO A 55 -2.80 -5.54 18.12
C PRO A 55 -3.58 -6.73 17.52
N LEU A 56 -3.82 -6.75 16.21
CA LEU A 56 -4.49 -7.89 15.56
C LEU A 56 -3.62 -9.15 15.55
N VAL A 57 -2.31 -9.00 15.34
CA VAL A 57 -1.34 -10.10 15.43
C VAL A 57 -1.30 -10.65 16.86
N ALA A 58 -1.39 -9.79 17.88
CA ALA A 58 -1.43 -10.21 19.28
C ALA A 58 -2.68 -11.06 19.57
N ILE A 59 -3.87 -10.62 19.11
CA ILE A 59 -5.11 -11.41 19.20
C ILE A 59 -4.95 -12.76 18.52
N TRP A 60 -4.41 -12.78 17.29
CA TRP A 60 -4.25 -14.01 16.53
C TRP A 60 -3.29 -15.00 17.18
N LYS A 61 -2.14 -14.54 17.68
CA LYS A 61 -1.17 -15.40 18.38
C LYS A 61 -1.82 -16.08 19.59
N LYS A 62 -2.66 -15.36 20.33
CA LYS A 62 -3.38 -15.92 21.47
C LYS A 62 -4.30 -17.07 21.03
N VAL A 63 -5.13 -16.83 20.03
CA VAL A 63 -6.05 -17.83 19.48
C VAL A 63 -5.32 -19.09 19.00
N VAL A 64 -4.20 -18.92 18.29
CA VAL A 64 -3.42 -20.05 17.79
C VAL A 64 -2.82 -20.90 18.92
N VAL A 65 -2.45 -20.28 20.05
CA VAL A 65 -1.83 -20.98 21.18
C VAL A 65 -2.87 -21.61 22.11
N GLU A 66 -3.99 -20.93 22.33
CA GLU A 66 -4.96 -21.29 23.37
C GLU A 66 -6.19 -22.04 22.84
N ASP A 67 -6.65 -21.71 21.63
CA ASP A 67 -7.97 -22.12 21.13
C ASP A 67 -7.92 -23.02 19.87
N PHE A 68 -6.83 -22.95 19.09
CA PHE A 68 -6.70 -23.68 17.83
C PHE A 68 -6.39 -25.16 18.05
N ASP A 69 -7.20 -26.05 17.47
CA ASP A 69 -7.03 -27.49 17.66
C ASP A 69 -7.22 -28.30 16.35
N ALA A 70 -7.19 -29.64 16.46
CA ALA A 70 -7.29 -30.52 15.31
C ALA A 70 -8.63 -30.44 14.55
N LYS A 71 -9.75 -30.07 15.20
CA LYS A 71 -11.05 -29.98 14.50
C LYS A 71 -11.07 -28.78 13.54
N ASP A 72 -10.27 -27.75 13.80
CA ASP A 72 -10.16 -26.55 12.94
C ASP A 72 -9.48 -26.81 11.59
N LEU A 73 -8.88 -27.99 11.42
CA LEU A 73 -8.38 -28.48 10.12
C LEU A 73 -9.47 -29.12 9.25
N SER A 74 -10.70 -29.22 9.76
CA SER A 74 -11.85 -29.80 9.04
C SER A 74 -12.55 -28.79 8.13
N TYR A 75 -13.47 -29.29 7.29
CA TYR A 75 -14.31 -28.42 6.46
C TYR A 75 -15.20 -27.49 7.30
N SER A 76 -15.51 -26.33 6.72
CA SER A 76 -16.45 -25.37 7.34
C SER A 76 -17.86 -25.95 7.43
N HIS A 77 -18.53 -25.64 8.53
CA HIS A 77 -19.96 -25.91 8.69
C HIS A 77 -20.78 -24.81 8.02
N GLY A 78 -20.99 -24.91 6.71
CA GLY A 78 -21.85 -24.00 5.94
C GLY A 78 -21.16 -23.39 4.73
N ILE A 79 -21.89 -23.29 3.62
CA ILE A 79 -21.35 -22.88 2.32
C ILE A 79 -20.94 -21.40 2.32
N GLY A 80 -21.67 -20.55 3.05
CA GLY A 80 -21.42 -19.11 3.18
C GLY A 80 -20.56 -18.73 4.38
N GLY A 81 -20.03 -19.70 5.12
CA GLY A 81 -19.32 -19.49 6.39
C GLY A 81 -20.05 -20.12 7.57
N GLY A 82 -19.29 -20.47 8.60
CA GLY A 82 -19.82 -21.05 9.83
C GLY A 82 -20.59 -20.04 10.68
N LEU A 83 -21.56 -20.54 11.44
CA LEU A 83 -22.41 -19.72 12.33
C LEU A 83 -21.61 -18.77 13.26
N PRO A 84 -20.48 -19.16 13.87
CA PRO A 84 -19.68 -18.22 14.68
C PRO A 84 -19.19 -17.00 13.89
N LEU A 85 -18.69 -17.22 12.66
CA LEU A 85 -18.21 -16.14 11.80
C LEU A 85 -19.35 -15.24 11.34
N LEU A 86 -20.47 -15.82 10.91
CA LEU A 86 -21.64 -15.07 10.48
C LEU A 86 -22.24 -14.26 11.64
N SER A 87 -22.27 -14.83 12.84
CA SER A 87 -22.69 -14.15 14.08
C SER A 87 -21.76 -12.99 14.44
N ALA A 88 -20.46 -13.17 14.26
CA ALA A 88 -19.47 -12.12 14.51
C ALA A 88 -19.67 -10.94 13.55
N PHE A 89 -19.84 -11.20 12.25
CA PHE A 89 -20.16 -10.15 11.28
C PHE A 89 -21.49 -9.48 11.58
N SER A 90 -22.57 -10.24 11.82
CA SER A 90 -23.88 -9.63 12.09
C SER A 90 -23.85 -8.74 13.34
N SER A 91 -23.16 -9.18 14.40
CA SER A 91 -22.97 -8.38 15.61
C SER A 91 -22.15 -7.12 15.33
N PHE A 92 -21.08 -7.26 14.56
CA PHE A 92 -20.24 -6.13 14.13
C PHE A 92 -21.03 -5.09 13.34
N PHE A 93 -21.87 -5.48 12.37
CA PHE A 93 -22.73 -4.53 11.65
C PHE A 93 -23.74 -3.84 12.56
N ASN A 94 -24.40 -4.60 13.44
CA ASN A 94 -25.36 -4.01 14.39
C ASN A 94 -24.67 -3.02 15.35
N GLN A 95 -23.42 -3.27 15.73
CA GLN A 95 -22.66 -2.42 16.65
C GLN A 95 -22.11 -1.16 15.99
N PHE A 96 -21.51 -1.28 14.80
CA PHE A 96 -20.68 -0.21 14.22
C PHE A 96 -21.29 0.49 13.00
N PHE A 97 -22.31 -0.09 12.36
CA PHE A 97 -22.87 0.46 11.10
C PHE A 97 -24.19 1.20 11.31
N HIS A 98 -24.66 1.32 12.56
CA HIS A 98 -25.92 1.97 12.92
C HIS A 98 -27.10 1.46 12.07
N SER A 99 -27.11 0.16 11.80
CA SER A 99 -28.12 -0.48 10.96
C SER A 99 -29.52 -0.24 11.54
N ARG A 100 -30.47 0.20 10.70
CA ARG A 100 -31.88 0.34 11.11
C ARG A 100 -32.63 -1.00 11.12
N MET A 101 -32.09 -1.98 10.40
CA MET A 101 -32.57 -3.36 10.44
C MET A 101 -31.65 -4.21 11.32
N GLN A 102 -32.21 -5.14 12.08
CA GLN A 102 -31.40 -6.11 12.80
C GLN A 102 -30.74 -7.07 11.82
N ILE A 103 -29.41 -7.01 11.70
CA ILE A 103 -28.64 -7.95 10.90
C ILE A 103 -28.49 -9.25 11.68
N THR A 104 -28.85 -10.36 11.06
CA THR A 104 -28.71 -11.71 11.62
C THR A 104 -27.74 -12.52 10.75
N PRO A 105 -27.25 -13.68 11.22
CA PRO A 105 -26.40 -14.55 10.39
C PRO A 105 -27.00 -14.92 9.03
N GLU A 106 -28.34 -14.96 8.91
CA GLU A 106 -29.03 -15.30 7.65
C GLU A 106 -28.93 -14.20 6.58
N HIS A 107 -28.56 -12.98 6.96
CA HIS A 107 -28.39 -11.85 6.05
C HIS A 107 -26.95 -11.70 5.54
N VAL A 108 -26.04 -12.57 5.97
CA VAL A 108 -24.60 -12.45 5.73
C VAL A 108 -24.06 -13.71 5.05
N THR A 109 -23.19 -13.52 4.05
CA THR A 109 -22.37 -14.60 3.51
C THR A 109 -20.93 -14.13 3.35
N THR A 110 -19.98 -15.05 3.45
CA THR A 110 -18.55 -14.75 3.38
C THR A 110 -17.96 -15.14 2.04
N VAL A 111 -16.99 -14.36 1.60
CA VAL A 111 -16.34 -14.52 0.29
C VAL A 111 -14.83 -14.26 0.45
N ALA A 112 -14.03 -14.84 -0.45
CA ALA A 112 -12.57 -14.74 -0.46
C ALA A 112 -12.01 -13.34 -0.84
N GLY A 113 -12.48 -12.30 -0.14
CA GLY A 113 -12.13 -10.89 -0.32
C GLY A 113 -13.13 -10.08 -1.15
N ALA A 114 -13.06 -8.75 -1.02
CA ALA A 114 -14.07 -7.83 -1.56
C ALA A 114 -14.21 -7.89 -3.09
N SER A 115 -13.11 -8.06 -3.81
CA SER A 115 -13.11 -8.21 -5.27
C SER A 115 -13.92 -9.41 -5.74
N THR A 116 -13.74 -10.56 -5.08
CA THR A 116 -14.50 -11.78 -5.35
C THR A 116 -15.95 -11.64 -4.86
N CYS A 117 -16.16 -10.90 -3.77
CA CYS A 117 -17.50 -10.55 -3.27
C CYS A 117 -18.30 -9.79 -4.34
N LEU A 118 -17.73 -8.73 -4.89
CA LEU A 118 -18.33 -7.98 -6.00
C LEU A 118 -18.58 -8.86 -7.21
N ASP A 119 -17.57 -9.60 -7.67
CA ASP A 119 -17.70 -10.50 -8.82
C ASP A 119 -18.85 -11.51 -8.64
N SER A 120 -19.00 -12.08 -7.46
CA SER A 120 -20.08 -13.03 -7.16
C SER A 120 -21.46 -12.40 -7.03
N LEU A 121 -21.53 -11.19 -6.48
CA LEU A 121 -22.77 -10.44 -6.42
C LEU A 121 -23.23 -10.07 -7.83
N LEU A 122 -22.31 -9.59 -8.68
CA LEU A 122 -22.59 -9.30 -10.08
C LEU A 122 -23.00 -10.55 -10.85
N TYR A 123 -22.32 -11.68 -10.63
CA TYR A 123 -22.72 -12.97 -11.19
C TYR A 123 -24.15 -13.39 -10.78
N ALA A 124 -24.60 -12.99 -9.59
CA ALA A 124 -25.94 -13.31 -9.09
C ALA A 124 -27.05 -12.37 -9.61
N VAL A 125 -26.73 -11.12 -9.95
CA VAL A 125 -27.74 -10.09 -10.30
C VAL A 125 -27.67 -9.58 -11.74
N CYS A 126 -26.68 -10.00 -12.52
CA CYS A 126 -26.47 -9.58 -13.91
C CYS A 126 -26.33 -10.79 -14.85
N ASP A 127 -26.81 -10.63 -16.08
CA ASP A 127 -26.48 -11.54 -17.19
C ASP A 127 -25.18 -11.09 -17.90
N GLU A 128 -24.56 -11.99 -18.68
CA GLU A 128 -23.40 -11.65 -19.51
C GLU A 128 -23.73 -10.47 -20.45
N GLY A 129 -22.88 -9.44 -20.44
CA GLY A 129 -23.06 -8.21 -21.22
C GLY A 129 -23.96 -7.15 -20.58
N ASP A 130 -24.57 -7.41 -19.41
CA ASP A 130 -25.23 -6.36 -18.63
C ASP A 130 -24.24 -5.31 -18.14
N SER A 131 -24.77 -4.20 -17.64
CA SER A 131 -23.97 -3.06 -17.19
C SER A 131 -24.32 -2.63 -15.75
N ILE A 132 -23.37 -2.00 -15.09
CA ILE A 132 -23.59 -1.29 -13.83
C ILE A 132 -23.13 0.16 -13.96
N LEU A 133 -23.78 1.06 -13.23
CA LEU A 133 -23.35 2.44 -13.07
C LEU A 133 -22.30 2.54 -11.98
N LEU A 134 -21.29 3.37 -12.22
CA LEU A 134 -20.21 3.63 -11.27
C LEU A 134 -19.86 5.12 -11.26
N PRO A 135 -20.09 5.84 -10.15
CA PRO A 135 -19.64 7.22 -9.97
C PRO A 135 -18.13 7.39 -10.19
N SER A 136 -17.73 8.39 -10.97
CA SER A 136 -16.32 8.76 -11.20
C SER A 136 -15.88 9.88 -10.24
N PRO A 137 -14.61 9.88 -9.78
CA PRO A 137 -13.57 8.88 -10.01
C PRO A 137 -13.79 7.61 -9.18
N PHE A 138 -13.24 6.47 -9.60
CA PHE A 138 -13.42 5.19 -8.92
C PHE A 138 -12.15 4.35 -8.96
N TRP A 139 -12.01 3.36 -8.07
CA TRP A 139 -10.90 2.43 -8.13
C TRP A 139 -10.94 1.56 -9.40
N GLY A 140 -9.90 1.65 -10.25
CA GLY A 140 -9.86 0.96 -11.55
C GLY A 140 -10.00 -0.57 -11.50
N GLY A 141 -9.78 -1.18 -10.34
CA GLY A 141 -10.01 -2.61 -10.14
C GLY A 141 -11.46 -3.04 -10.38
N TYR A 142 -12.45 -2.16 -10.20
CA TYR A 142 -13.84 -2.49 -10.51
C TYR A 142 -14.01 -2.99 -11.96
N GLY A 143 -13.34 -2.34 -12.92
CA GLY A 143 -13.39 -2.76 -14.33
C GLY A 143 -12.89 -4.18 -14.56
N ALA A 144 -11.84 -4.59 -13.83
CA ALA A 144 -11.31 -5.94 -13.89
C ALA A 144 -12.29 -6.97 -13.31
N PHE A 145 -12.72 -6.74 -12.07
CA PHE A 145 -13.51 -7.71 -11.32
C PHE A 145 -14.96 -7.84 -11.80
N SER A 146 -15.54 -6.80 -12.42
CA SER A 146 -16.83 -6.92 -13.10
C SER A 146 -16.74 -7.76 -14.39
N LYS A 147 -15.58 -7.76 -15.06
CA LYS A 147 -15.43 -8.41 -16.38
C LYS A 147 -14.92 -9.85 -16.31
N PHE A 148 -14.14 -10.21 -15.28
CA PHE A 148 -13.48 -11.52 -15.19
C PHE A 148 -14.43 -12.71 -15.25
N ARG A 149 -15.42 -12.80 -14.37
CA ARG A 149 -16.35 -13.93 -14.40
C ARG A 149 -17.70 -13.50 -14.93
N ALA A 150 -18.32 -12.50 -14.30
CA ALA A 150 -19.67 -12.04 -14.61
C ALA A 150 -19.83 -11.42 -16.03
N ASP A 151 -18.73 -10.99 -16.66
CA ASP A 151 -18.73 -10.31 -17.96
C ASP A 151 -19.64 -9.06 -18.02
N VAL A 152 -19.66 -8.32 -16.92
CA VAL A 152 -20.45 -7.11 -16.73
C VAL A 152 -19.64 -5.88 -17.14
N ASN A 153 -20.30 -4.97 -17.85
CA ASN A 153 -19.73 -3.70 -18.29
C ASN A 153 -19.89 -2.62 -17.21
N ILE A 154 -18.95 -1.70 -17.16
CA ILE A 154 -19.06 -0.50 -16.31
C ILE A 154 -19.45 0.67 -17.18
N ILE A 155 -20.49 1.39 -16.77
CA ILE A 155 -20.86 2.70 -17.28
C ILE A 155 -20.40 3.71 -16.23
N PRO A 156 -19.21 4.31 -16.40
CA PRO A 156 -18.75 5.33 -15.49
C PRO A 156 -19.62 6.58 -15.66
N THR A 157 -19.84 7.32 -14.58
CA THR A 157 -20.44 8.65 -14.74
C THR A 157 -19.47 9.58 -15.43
N ALA A 158 -19.98 10.63 -16.08
CA ALA A 158 -19.13 11.75 -16.46
C ALA A 158 -18.39 12.26 -15.22
N SER A 159 -17.12 12.62 -15.39
CA SER A 159 -16.27 12.96 -14.26
C SER A 159 -16.52 14.40 -13.83
N LEU A 160 -17.18 14.55 -12.67
CA LEU A 160 -17.19 15.82 -11.96
C LEU A 160 -15.75 16.22 -11.58
N PRO A 161 -15.48 17.54 -11.40
CA PRO A 161 -14.22 18.00 -10.82
C PRO A 161 -13.88 17.24 -9.53
N LEU A 162 -12.60 16.93 -9.26
CA LEU A 162 -12.22 16.05 -8.14
C LEU A 162 -12.70 16.60 -6.80
N ARG A 163 -12.71 17.94 -6.66
CA ARG A 163 -13.16 18.63 -5.45
C ARG A 163 -14.67 18.54 -5.21
N THR A 164 -15.47 18.33 -6.26
CA THR A 164 -16.94 18.28 -6.21
C THR A 164 -17.51 16.90 -6.52
N ALA A 165 -16.65 15.88 -6.71
CA ALA A 165 -17.06 14.53 -7.09
C ALA A 165 -18.02 13.83 -6.11
N LEU A 166 -18.04 14.24 -4.84
CA LEU A 166 -18.95 13.72 -3.82
C LEU A 166 -20.09 14.68 -3.45
N SER A 167 -20.27 15.76 -4.22
CA SER A 167 -21.41 16.66 -4.04
C SER A 167 -22.71 16.02 -4.52
N SER A 168 -23.85 16.64 -4.20
CA SER A 168 -25.17 16.21 -4.66
C SER A 168 -25.31 16.18 -6.19
N ASP A 169 -24.47 16.91 -6.93
CA ASP A 169 -24.47 16.94 -8.40
C ASP A 169 -24.23 15.55 -9.00
N ILE A 170 -23.61 14.63 -8.25
CA ILE A 170 -23.40 13.25 -8.68
C ILE A 170 -24.71 12.53 -9.02
N VAL A 171 -25.82 12.90 -8.37
CA VAL A 171 -27.14 12.32 -8.65
C VAL A 171 -27.59 12.64 -10.07
N ALA A 172 -27.36 13.89 -10.53
CA ALA A 172 -27.68 14.31 -11.88
C ALA A 172 -26.79 13.62 -12.92
N GLU A 173 -25.50 13.44 -12.60
CA GLU A 173 -24.55 12.73 -13.47
C GLU A 173 -24.88 11.23 -13.60
N VAL A 174 -25.27 10.57 -12.50
CA VAL A 174 -25.74 9.18 -12.52
C VAL A 174 -26.98 9.04 -13.41
N LYS A 175 -27.96 9.95 -13.28
CA LYS A 175 -29.17 9.98 -14.12
C LYS A 175 -28.85 10.21 -15.60
N THR A 176 -27.94 11.13 -15.89
CA THR A 176 -27.49 11.43 -17.26
C THR A 176 -26.77 10.24 -17.89
N SER A 177 -25.90 9.59 -17.12
CA SER A 177 -25.12 8.42 -17.56
C SER A 177 -26.02 7.21 -17.81
N TYR A 178 -27.06 7.01 -16.99
CA TYR A 178 -28.10 6.03 -17.25
C TYR A 178 -28.86 6.33 -18.56
N ALA A 179 -29.31 7.57 -18.76
CA ALA A 179 -30.12 7.96 -19.92
C ALA A 179 -29.33 7.92 -21.25
N SER A 180 -28.03 8.22 -21.19
CA SER A 180 -27.12 8.22 -22.35
C SER A 180 -26.47 6.86 -22.63
N ALA A 181 -26.68 5.87 -21.75
CA ALA A 181 -26.15 4.53 -21.96
C ALA A 181 -26.68 3.91 -23.27
N PRO A 182 -25.88 3.10 -23.97
CA PRO A 182 -26.32 2.45 -25.22
C PRO A 182 -27.57 1.59 -25.05
N ASP A 183 -27.70 0.91 -23.89
CA ASP A 183 -28.87 0.11 -23.54
C ASP A 183 -29.19 0.27 -22.04
N PRO A 184 -29.98 1.29 -21.66
CA PRO A 184 -30.31 1.54 -20.25
C PRO A 184 -31.08 0.40 -19.57
N LYS A 185 -31.77 -0.47 -20.34
CA LYS A 185 -32.54 -1.61 -19.79
C LYS A 185 -31.63 -2.75 -19.32
N ARG A 186 -30.39 -2.76 -19.80
CA ARG A 186 -29.34 -3.70 -19.39
C ARG A 186 -28.51 -3.21 -18.21
N ILE A 187 -28.82 -2.02 -17.68
CA ILE A 187 -28.23 -1.56 -16.42
C ILE A 187 -28.96 -2.25 -15.27
N LYS A 188 -28.22 -2.95 -14.41
CA LYS A 188 -28.79 -3.75 -13.30
C LYS A 188 -28.49 -3.21 -11.91
N ALA A 189 -27.42 -2.43 -11.76
CA ALA A 189 -27.02 -1.90 -10.47
C ALA A 189 -26.33 -0.53 -10.57
N LEU A 190 -26.33 0.18 -9.44
CA LEU A 190 -25.44 1.28 -9.12
C LEU A 190 -24.48 0.81 -8.02
N LEU A 191 -23.18 0.93 -8.26
CA LEU A 191 -22.14 0.64 -7.28
C LEU A 191 -21.60 1.96 -6.70
N VAL A 192 -21.68 2.13 -5.38
CA VAL A 192 -21.19 3.31 -4.66
C VAL A 192 -20.13 2.88 -3.66
N THR A 193 -18.98 3.55 -3.63
CA THR A 193 -17.95 3.35 -2.62
C THR A 193 -18.07 4.41 -1.53
N ASN A 194 -18.35 4.02 -0.29
CA ASN A 194 -18.54 4.94 0.84
C ASN A 194 -18.01 4.33 2.15
N PRO A 195 -16.95 4.86 2.78
CA PRO A 195 -16.17 6.03 2.38
C PRO A 195 -15.45 5.86 1.04
N HIS A 196 -15.29 6.96 0.32
CA HIS A 196 -14.93 6.95 -1.10
C HIS A 196 -13.44 6.71 -1.35
N ASN A 197 -13.11 5.88 -2.34
CA ASN A 197 -11.76 5.66 -2.85
C ASN A 197 -11.68 6.12 -4.32
N PRO A 198 -10.92 7.18 -4.64
CA PRO A 198 -9.72 7.62 -3.92
C PRO A 198 -9.82 8.89 -3.07
N ILE A 199 -10.97 9.55 -3.04
CA ILE A 199 -11.14 10.90 -2.44
C ILE A 199 -10.93 10.92 -0.92
N GLY A 200 -11.29 9.84 -0.21
CA GLY A 200 -11.10 9.74 1.23
C GLY A 200 -12.08 10.59 2.04
N ARG A 201 -13.32 10.68 1.56
CA ARG A 201 -14.45 11.39 2.20
C ARG A 201 -15.71 10.53 2.07
N CYS A 202 -16.73 10.85 2.86
CA CYS A 202 -18.02 10.19 2.76
C CYS A 202 -18.99 11.00 1.88
N TYR A 203 -19.95 10.32 1.25
CA TYR A 203 -21.13 10.99 0.71
C TYR A 203 -22.03 11.46 1.84
N SER A 204 -22.75 12.57 1.62
CA SER A 204 -23.78 12.99 2.57
C SER A 204 -24.94 11.97 2.61
N PRO A 205 -25.61 11.82 3.77
CA PRO A 205 -26.80 10.98 3.88
C PRO A 205 -27.87 11.35 2.84
N SER A 206 -28.09 12.65 2.59
CA SER A 206 -29.04 13.13 1.58
C SER A 206 -28.69 12.64 0.18
N THR A 207 -27.43 12.76 -0.24
CA THR A 207 -26.95 12.29 -1.54
C THR A 207 -27.14 10.78 -1.68
N LEU A 208 -26.79 10.00 -0.65
CA LEU A 208 -26.99 8.54 -0.64
C LEU A 208 -28.47 8.17 -0.79
N ARG A 209 -29.38 8.89 -0.13
CA ARG A 209 -30.83 8.67 -0.27
C ARG A 209 -31.33 8.98 -1.66
N GLU A 210 -30.86 10.04 -2.29
CA GLU A 210 -31.24 10.39 -3.66
C GLU A 210 -30.74 9.35 -4.68
N LEU A 211 -29.53 8.81 -4.49
CA LEU A 211 -29.00 7.71 -5.30
C LEU A 211 -29.81 6.43 -5.11
N MET A 212 -30.19 6.09 -3.87
CA MET A 212 -31.07 4.95 -3.57
C MET A 212 -32.47 5.13 -4.19
N ALA A 213 -33.05 6.32 -4.10
CA ALA A 213 -34.34 6.65 -4.70
C ALA A 213 -34.30 6.53 -6.23
N PHE A 214 -33.19 6.91 -6.86
CA PHE A 214 -32.98 6.67 -8.28
C PHE A 214 -32.91 5.17 -8.61
N CYS A 215 -32.21 4.37 -7.80
CA CYS A 215 -32.21 2.91 -7.97
C CYS A 215 -33.61 2.31 -7.82
N GLN A 216 -34.40 2.79 -6.87
CA GLN A 216 -35.81 2.39 -6.71
C GLN A 216 -36.63 2.72 -7.96
N GLU A 217 -36.53 3.95 -8.46
CA GLU A 217 -37.24 4.42 -9.66
C GLU A 217 -36.93 3.55 -10.89
N LYS A 218 -35.66 3.15 -11.06
CA LYS A 218 -35.20 2.38 -12.21
C LYS A 218 -35.18 0.87 -12.00
N GLY A 219 -35.56 0.38 -10.82
CA GLY A 219 -35.52 -1.04 -10.48
C GLY A 219 -34.10 -1.61 -10.46
N LEU A 220 -33.10 -0.80 -10.09
CA LEU A 220 -31.69 -1.17 -9.99
C LEU A 220 -31.35 -1.70 -8.59
N HIS A 221 -30.35 -2.56 -8.50
CA HIS A 221 -29.69 -2.85 -7.23
C HIS A 221 -28.81 -1.67 -6.79
N TYR A 222 -28.80 -1.38 -5.49
CA TYR A 222 -27.86 -0.47 -4.86
C TYR A 222 -26.78 -1.30 -4.15
N ILE A 223 -25.54 -1.21 -4.63
CA ILE A 223 -24.39 -1.90 -4.06
C ILE A 223 -23.52 -0.87 -3.34
N SER A 224 -23.35 -1.03 -2.03
CA SER A 224 -22.50 -0.18 -1.19
C SER A 224 -21.19 -0.91 -0.91
N ASP A 225 -20.07 -0.45 -1.45
CA ASP A 225 -18.74 -0.89 -1.05
C ASP A 225 -18.27 -0.03 0.14
N GLU A 226 -18.31 -0.62 1.33
CA GLU A 226 -18.05 0.06 2.60
C GLU A 226 -16.75 -0.40 3.27
N VAL A 227 -15.78 -0.89 2.48
CA VAL A 227 -14.52 -1.46 3.03
C VAL A 227 -13.66 -0.49 3.87
N PHE A 228 -13.95 0.81 3.87
CA PHE A 228 -13.27 1.83 4.68
C PHE A 228 -14.12 2.35 5.85
N ALA A 229 -15.23 1.70 6.18
CA ALA A 229 -16.21 2.16 7.18
C ALA A 229 -15.59 2.47 8.55
N MET A 230 -14.57 1.72 8.99
CA MET A 230 -13.95 1.87 10.31
C MET A 230 -12.71 2.77 10.32
N SER A 231 -12.28 3.29 9.17
CA SER A 231 -11.16 4.24 9.05
C SER A 231 -11.62 5.68 8.86
N ALA A 232 -12.79 6.05 9.39
CA ALA A 232 -13.22 7.43 9.52
C ALA A 232 -12.55 8.07 10.75
N PHE A 233 -11.59 8.97 10.50
CA PHE A 233 -10.78 9.62 11.55
C PHE A 233 -11.13 11.11 11.75
N GLY A 234 -12.15 11.60 11.06
CA GLY A 234 -12.68 12.95 11.19
C GLY A 234 -14.06 13.09 10.51
N GLY A 235 -14.38 14.32 10.11
CA GLY A 235 -15.66 14.66 9.48
C GLY A 235 -16.70 15.11 10.50
N GLU A 236 -17.41 16.20 10.17
CA GLU A 236 -18.48 16.75 11.00
C GLU A 236 -19.80 16.77 10.23
N GLY A 237 -20.92 16.71 10.96
CA GLY A 237 -22.26 16.73 10.38
C GLY A 237 -22.44 15.68 9.29
N ASP A 238 -22.78 16.15 8.09
CA ASP A 238 -23.09 15.32 6.91
C ASP A 238 -21.87 14.64 6.28
N GLU A 239 -20.65 14.92 6.75
CA GLU A 239 -19.44 14.26 6.25
C GLU A 239 -19.09 12.97 7.01
N LYS A 240 -19.84 12.64 8.07
CA LYS A 240 -19.65 11.40 8.81
C LYS A 240 -20.07 10.20 7.97
N PHE A 241 -19.33 9.10 8.15
CA PHE A 241 -19.69 7.83 7.53
C PHE A 241 -21.12 7.44 7.90
N THR A 242 -21.90 7.15 6.87
CA THR A 242 -23.27 6.65 6.97
C THR A 242 -23.38 5.40 6.10
N SER A 243 -23.56 4.25 6.73
CA SER A 243 -23.79 3.00 6.01
C SER A 243 -25.11 3.03 5.25
N ALA A 244 -25.19 2.32 4.14
CA ALA A 244 -26.44 2.03 3.47
C ALA A 244 -27.44 1.33 4.41
N LEU A 245 -26.96 0.50 5.35
CA LEU A 245 -27.80 -0.17 6.35
C LEU A 245 -28.44 0.81 7.35
N ALA A 246 -27.84 2.00 7.54
CA ALA A 246 -28.38 3.06 8.40
C ALA A 246 -29.46 3.90 7.70
N LEU A 247 -29.67 3.69 6.40
CA LEU A 247 -30.60 4.47 5.57
C LEU A 247 -31.81 3.66 5.11
N VAL A 248 -31.79 2.34 5.30
CA VAL A 248 -32.78 1.42 4.75
C VAL A 248 -33.47 0.68 5.89
N ASP A 249 -34.79 0.60 5.82
CA ASP A 249 -35.65 -0.16 6.72
C ASP A 249 -36.86 -0.71 5.92
N ASP A 250 -37.77 -1.42 6.58
CA ASP A 250 -38.98 -1.95 5.93
C ASP A 250 -40.14 -0.94 5.89
N GLY A 251 -39.91 0.30 6.32
CA GLY A 251 -40.92 1.35 6.38
C GLY A 251 -41.07 2.14 5.08
N GLU A 252 -42.16 2.90 4.98
CA GLU A 252 -42.42 3.78 3.83
C GLU A 252 -41.39 4.90 3.66
N GLU A 253 -40.66 5.24 4.73
CA GLU A 253 -39.61 6.26 4.67
C GLU A 253 -38.31 5.75 4.01
N SER A 254 -38.15 4.43 3.82
CA SER A 254 -36.98 3.86 3.17
C SER A 254 -36.86 4.37 1.72
N PRO A 255 -35.67 4.82 1.28
CA PRO A 255 -35.52 5.43 -0.06
C PRO A 255 -35.54 4.38 -1.18
N ILE A 256 -35.47 3.09 -0.82
CA ILE A 256 -35.42 1.94 -1.72
C ILE A 256 -35.96 0.70 -1.02
N ASP A 257 -36.51 -0.24 -1.79
CA ASP A 257 -36.81 -1.59 -1.29
C ASP A 257 -35.51 -2.26 -0.80
N ALA A 258 -35.51 -2.69 0.47
CA ALA A 258 -34.39 -3.35 1.11
C ALA A 258 -33.93 -4.63 0.38
N ASN A 259 -34.77 -5.26 -0.46
CA ASN A 259 -34.39 -6.37 -1.34
C ASN A 259 -33.36 -5.98 -2.41
N ARG A 260 -33.15 -4.69 -2.65
CA ARG A 260 -32.24 -4.17 -3.67
C ARG A 260 -30.95 -3.62 -3.09
N VAL A 261 -30.78 -3.65 -1.78
CA VAL A 261 -29.61 -3.07 -1.10
C VAL A 261 -28.65 -4.17 -0.68
N HIS A 262 -27.39 -4.03 -1.10
CA HIS A 262 -26.33 -4.99 -0.84
C HIS A 262 -25.09 -4.25 -0.34
N VAL A 263 -24.52 -4.67 0.78
CA VAL A 263 -23.31 -4.07 1.35
C VAL A 263 -22.15 -5.04 1.27
N ILE A 264 -21.02 -4.57 0.73
CA ILE A 264 -19.75 -5.29 0.68
C ILE A 264 -18.83 -4.73 1.75
N TYR A 265 -18.27 -5.61 2.58
CA TYR A 265 -17.27 -5.25 3.58
C TYR A 265 -16.12 -6.27 3.59
N SER A 266 -14.94 -5.87 4.08
CA SER A 266 -13.76 -6.75 4.08
C SER A 266 -12.74 -6.43 5.16
N MET A 267 -12.07 -7.48 5.64
CA MET A 267 -10.91 -7.40 6.53
C MET A 267 -9.66 -6.82 5.84
N SER A 268 -9.72 -6.56 4.54
CA SER A 268 -8.53 -6.17 3.75
C SER A 268 -8.03 -4.76 4.07
N LYS A 269 -8.94 -3.82 4.37
CA LYS A 269 -8.62 -2.38 4.45
C LYS A 269 -8.55 -1.93 5.90
N ASP A 270 -9.69 -1.75 6.55
CA ASP A 270 -9.74 -1.26 7.93
C ASP A 270 -8.92 -2.12 8.89
N PHE A 271 -8.92 -3.44 8.71
CA PHE A 271 -8.16 -4.39 9.53
C PHE A 271 -6.78 -4.75 8.97
N GLY A 272 -6.32 -4.09 7.90
CA GLY A 272 -4.95 -4.28 7.37
C GLY A 272 -4.60 -5.70 6.93
N SER A 273 -5.61 -6.56 6.73
CA SER A 273 -5.45 -8.01 6.62
C SER A 273 -5.79 -8.51 5.21
N ALA A 274 -5.30 -7.83 4.17
CA ALA A 274 -5.58 -8.19 2.79
C ALA A 274 -5.17 -9.64 2.46
N GLY A 275 -4.09 -10.15 3.04
CA GLY A 275 -3.58 -11.50 2.81
C GLY A 275 -4.50 -12.64 3.29
N ILE A 276 -5.38 -12.41 4.27
CA ILE A 276 -6.26 -13.47 4.79
C ILE A 276 -7.47 -13.77 3.88
N ARG A 277 -7.73 -12.91 2.89
CA ARG A 277 -8.82 -13.09 1.92
C ARG A 277 -10.20 -13.27 2.58
N MET A 278 -10.60 -12.38 3.49
CA MET A 278 -11.94 -12.38 4.07
C MET A 278 -12.74 -11.13 3.73
N ALA A 279 -13.94 -11.35 3.20
CA ALA A 279 -14.97 -10.35 3.01
C ALA A 279 -16.33 -10.94 3.33
N CYS A 280 -17.32 -10.08 3.46
CA CYS A 280 -18.71 -10.48 3.53
C CYS A 280 -19.58 -9.65 2.60
N LEU A 281 -20.68 -10.26 2.18
CA LEU A 281 -21.82 -9.62 1.55
C LEU A 281 -22.95 -9.62 2.57
N VAL A 282 -23.55 -8.45 2.79
CA VAL A 282 -24.77 -8.30 3.57
C VAL A 282 -25.91 -7.97 2.62
N SER A 283 -26.94 -8.81 2.62
CA SER A 283 -28.19 -8.55 1.91
C SER A 283 -29.36 -8.74 2.88
N PRO A 284 -29.87 -7.66 3.48
CA PRO A 284 -30.80 -7.74 4.61
C PRO A 284 -32.12 -8.44 4.29
N ARG A 285 -32.61 -8.32 3.05
CA ARG A 285 -33.92 -8.86 2.65
C ARG A 285 -33.89 -9.80 1.45
N ASN A 286 -32.80 -9.82 0.66
CA ASN A 286 -32.75 -10.63 -0.55
C ASN A 286 -31.94 -11.93 -0.38
N ARG A 287 -32.59 -12.91 0.25
CA ARG A 287 -32.01 -14.23 0.50
C ARG A 287 -31.54 -14.93 -0.78
N HIS A 288 -32.26 -14.80 -1.88
CA HIS A 288 -31.90 -15.47 -3.14
C HIS A 288 -30.64 -14.88 -3.78
N VAL A 289 -30.45 -13.55 -3.72
CA VAL A 289 -29.19 -12.94 -4.16
C VAL A 289 -28.03 -13.36 -3.26
N LEU A 290 -28.26 -13.45 -1.96
CA LEU A 290 -27.26 -13.94 -1.01
C LEU A 290 -26.86 -15.40 -1.32
N GLU A 291 -27.84 -16.27 -1.54
CA GLU A 291 -27.62 -17.69 -1.89
C GLU A 291 -26.95 -17.85 -3.25
N GLY A 292 -27.33 -17.07 -4.26
CA GLY A 292 -26.69 -17.05 -5.58
C GLY A 292 -25.22 -16.64 -5.49
N SER A 293 -24.93 -15.58 -4.73
CA SER A 293 -23.56 -15.09 -4.49
C SER A 293 -22.73 -16.12 -3.71
N MET A 294 -23.36 -16.79 -2.75
CA MET A 294 -22.74 -17.87 -1.96
C MET A 294 -22.38 -19.08 -2.84
N LEU A 295 -23.31 -19.55 -3.68
CA LEU A 295 -23.07 -20.68 -4.60
C LEU A 295 -21.95 -20.37 -5.60
N ALA A 296 -21.86 -19.11 -6.04
CA ALA A 296 -20.79 -18.65 -6.91
C ALA A 296 -19.39 -18.72 -6.27
N ASN A 297 -19.28 -18.84 -4.93
CA ASN A 297 -18.00 -18.93 -4.21
C ASN A 297 -17.91 -20.17 -3.30
N TYR A 298 -18.63 -21.24 -3.64
CA TYR A 298 -18.76 -22.46 -2.83
C TYR A 298 -17.41 -22.92 -2.24
N LEU A 299 -17.34 -22.95 -0.90
CA LEU A 299 -16.19 -23.43 -0.10
C LEU A 299 -14.83 -22.77 -0.40
N GLN A 300 -14.81 -21.51 -0.85
CA GLN A 300 -13.54 -20.80 -1.13
C GLN A 300 -12.92 -20.11 0.09
N THR A 301 -13.69 -19.92 1.16
CA THR A 301 -13.22 -19.22 2.37
C THR A 301 -12.45 -20.17 3.29
N SER A 302 -11.22 -19.80 3.64
CA SER A 302 -10.36 -20.57 4.55
C SER A 302 -10.87 -20.56 5.99
N ILE A 303 -10.74 -21.71 6.68
CA ILE A 303 -11.04 -21.81 8.12
C ILE A 303 -10.10 -20.93 8.95
N PHE A 304 -8.82 -20.87 8.62
CA PHE A 304 -7.88 -19.97 9.31
C PHE A 304 -8.33 -18.51 9.23
N SER A 305 -8.77 -18.07 8.05
CA SER A 305 -9.31 -16.72 7.85
C SER A 305 -10.60 -16.51 8.63
N SER A 306 -11.44 -17.54 8.72
CA SER A 306 -12.69 -17.54 9.50
C SER A 306 -12.43 -17.39 10.99
N ILE A 307 -11.50 -18.17 11.55
CA ILE A 307 -11.14 -18.12 12.97
C ILE A 307 -10.49 -16.77 13.29
N TYR A 308 -9.52 -16.33 12.48
CA TYR A 308 -8.87 -15.03 12.63
C TYR A 308 -9.88 -13.88 12.65
N THR A 309 -10.80 -13.88 11.68
CA THR A 309 -11.81 -12.82 11.56
C THR A 309 -12.79 -12.87 12.72
N THR A 310 -13.28 -14.05 13.09
CA THR A 310 -14.18 -14.23 14.23
C THR A 310 -13.54 -13.67 15.50
N ALA A 311 -12.29 -14.06 15.80
CA ALA A 311 -11.59 -13.62 16.99
C ALA A 311 -11.41 -12.09 17.07
N ILE A 312 -11.14 -11.43 15.95
CA ILE A 312 -11.01 -9.96 15.90
C ILE A 312 -12.36 -9.29 16.11
N LEU A 313 -13.39 -9.72 15.37
CA LEU A 313 -14.70 -9.10 15.39
C LEU A 313 -15.43 -9.30 16.73
N THR A 314 -15.13 -10.37 17.46
CA THR A 314 -15.67 -10.64 18.80
C THR A 314 -14.75 -10.16 19.93
N SER A 315 -13.59 -9.56 19.61
CA SER A 315 -12.66 -9.12 20.64
C SER A 315 -13.23 -7.95 21.44
N PRO A 316 -13.25 -8.00 22.78
CA PRO A 316 -13.68 -6.88 23.62
C PRO A 316 -12.77 -5.65 23.47
N SER A 317 -11.53 -5.83 22.99
CA SER A 317 -10.57 -4.75 22.73
C SER A 317 -10.77 -4.08 21.37
N LEU A 318 -11.66 -4.60 20.51
CA LEU A 318 -11.86 -4.04 19.17
C LEU A 318 -12.22 -2.55 19.17
N PRO A 319 -13.18 -2.06 20.00
CA PRO A 319 -13.50 -0.63 20.02
C PRO A 319 -12.30 0.27 20.34
N SER A 320 -11.45 -0.11 21.30
CA SER A 320 -10.25 0.67 21.63
C SER A 320 -9.20 0.61 20.51
N ILE A 321 -9.01 -0.56 19.88
CA ILE A 321 -8.10 -0.72 18.75
C ILE A 321 -8.52 0.19 17.58
N LEU A 322 -9.82 0.28 17.28
CA LEU A 322 -10.32 1.17 16.23
C LEU A 322 -10.16 2.66 16.59
N ALA A 323 -10.38 3.03 17.86
CA ALA A 323 -10.14 4.39 18.33
C ALA A 323 -8.66 4.78 18.19
N ASP A 324 -7.74 3.89 18.55
CA ASP A 324 -6.30 4.09 18.41
C ASP A 324 -5.87 4.17 16.94
N LEU A 325 -6.46 3.34 16.06
CA LEU A 325 -6.26 3.44 14.61
C LEU A 325 -6.66 4.84 14.11
N ASN A 326 -7.86 5.31 14.45
CA ASN A 326 -8.37 6.60 13.99
C ASN A 326 -7.51 7.77 14.48
N SER A 327 -7.04 7.71 15.73
CA SER A 327 -6.10 8.69 16.28
C SER A 327 -4.76 8.72 15.51
N GLN A 328 -4.20 7.55 15.20
CA GLN A 328 -2.96 7.46 14.42
C GLN A 328 -3.14 7.93 12.97
N LEU A 329 -4.26 7.60 12.34
CA LEU A 329 -4.60 8.09 11.00
C LEU A 329 -4.70 9.62 10.98
N ALA A 330 -5.38 10.23 11.95
CA ALA A 330 -5.49 11.68 12.06
C ALA A 330 -4.12 12.35 12.23
N LYS A 331 -3.23 11.76 13.04
CA LYS A 331 -1.86 12.24 13.25
C LYS A 331 -1.03 12.16 11.96
N ASN A 332 -1.06 11.02 11.27
CA ASN A 332 -0.33 10.83 10.02
C ASN A 332 -0.88 11.72 8.89
N TYR A 333 -2.20 11.90 8.82
CA TYR A 333 -2.85 12.83 7.92
C TYR A 333 -2.35 14.26 8.15
N ALA A 334 -2.33 14.73 9.40
CA ALA A 334 -1.83 16.06 9.74
C ALA A 334 -0.36 16.26 9.36
N LEU A 335 0.48 15.24 9.54
CA LEU A 335 1.89 15.28 9.11
C LEU A 335 2.02 15.40 7.59
N LEU A 336 1.26 14.59 6.84
CA LEU A 336 1.25 14.62 5.38
C LEU A 336 0.76 15.99 4.86
N THR A 337 -0.38 16.47 5.33
CA THR A 337 -0.95 17.74 4.86
C THR A 337 -0.09 18.94 5.24
N GLN A 338 0.51 18.96 6.43
CA GLN A 338 1.46 20.00 6.82
C GLN A 338 2.64 20.08 5.83
N ALA A 339 3.17 18.95 5.37
CA ALA A 339 4.24 18.93 4.37
C ALA A 339 3.74 19.46 3.01
N LEU A 340 2.56 19.02 2.56
CA LEU A 340 1.97 19.48 1.30
C LEU A 340 1.69 20.99 1.31
N ASP A 341 1.18 21.53 2.43
CA ASP A 341 0.94 22.96 2.62
C ASP A 341 2.26 23.75 2.54
N GLN A 342 3.33 23.29 3.20
CA GLN A 342 4.66 23.90 3.14
C GLN A 342 5.23 23.92 1.71
N TRP A 343 4.91 22.89 0.92
CA TRP A 343 5.36 22.77 -0.47
C TRP A 343 4.48 23.51 -1.48
N GLY A 344 3.35 24.09 -1.03
CA GLY A 344 2.35 24.69 -1.91
C GLY A 344 1.78 23.67 -2.91
N ILE A 345 1.54 22.44 -2.44
CA ILE A 345 0.95 21.37 -3.26
C ILE A 345 -0.52 21.23 -2.92
N ASP A 346 -1.36 21.34 -3.95
CA ASP A 346 -2.79 21.10 -3.81
C ASP A 346 -3.09 19.65 -3.44
N TYR A 347 -4.03 19.45 -2.52
CA TYR A 347 -4.62 18.15 -2.23
C TYR A 347 -6.13 18.23 -2.04
N LEU A 348 -6.77 17.06 -2.02
CA LEU A 348 -8.16 16.90 -1.63
C LEU A 348 -8.21 16.64 -0.11
N PRO A 349 -8.97 17.43 0.67
CA PRO A 349 -9.16 17.13 2.09
C PRO A 349 -9.73 15.73 2.29
N THR A 350 -9.22 15.02 3.28
CA THR A 350 -9.58 13.63 3.59
C THR A 350 -9.91 13.52 5.07
N HIS A 351 -10.97 12.77 5.39
CA HIS A 351 -11.36 12.46 6.77
C HIS A 351 -11.82 11.00 6.96
N ALA A 352 -11.78 10.19 5.90
CA ALA A 352 -12.10 8.77 5.96
C ALA A 352 -11.23 7.94 5.01
N GLY A 353 -11.03 6.67 5.34
CA GLY A 353 -10.01 5.85 4.70
C GLY A 353 -8.61 6.22 5.18
N PHE A 354 -7.61 5.85 4.39
CA PHE A 354 -6.21 6.15 4.71
C PHE A 354 -5.40 6.56 3.48
N HIS A 355 -6.08 7.20 2.53
CA HIS A 355 -5.49 7.71 1.30
C HIS A 355 -5.83 9.19 1.11
N LEU A 356 -4.88 9.94 0.55
CA LEU A 356 -5.07 11.33 0.13
C LEU A 356 -4.68 11.48 -1.35
N PHE A 357 -5.40 12.33 -2.06
CA PHE A 357 -5.09 12.71 -3.44
C PHE A 357 -4.33 14.05 -3.45
N ALA A 358 -3.11 14.06 -3.97
CA ALA A 358 -2.24 15.25 -4.06
C ALA A 358 -1.80 15.52 -5.50
N LYS A 359 -1.70 16.79 -5.89
CA LYS A 359 -1.27 17.22 -7.23
C LYS A 359 0.25 17.33 -7.34
N LEU A 360 0.96 16.21 -7.14
CA LEU A 360 2.43 16.18 -7.17
C LEU A 360 3.01 16.47 -8.56
N ALA A 361 2.40 15.93 -9.62
CA ALA A 361 2.86 16.11 -11.01
C ALA A 361 2.25 17.37 -11.66
N LYS A 362 2.38 18.52 -11.01
CA LYS A 362 1.77 19.82 -11.38
C LYS A 362 2.00 20.28 -12.84
N ASN A 363 3.11 19.88 -13.44
CA ASN A 363 3.46 20.24 -14.81
C ASN A 363 2.99 19.24 -15.86
N ALA A 364 2.48 18.07 -15.45
CA ALA A 364 1.94 17.10 -16.39
C ALA A 364 0.72 17.70 -17.13
N ARG A 365 0.68 17.46 -18.43
CA ARG A 365 -0.38 17.80 -19.38
C ARG A 365 -0.93 16.55 -20.06
N THR A 366 -0.20 15.44 -20.00
CA THR A 366 -0.63 14.14 -20.48
C THR A 366 -0.53 13.08 -19.37
N TRP A 367 -1.28 12.00 -19.51
CA TRP A 367 -1.19 10.85 -18.61
C TRP A 367 0.19 10.18 -18.64
N ASP A 368 0.90 10.25 -19.77
CA ASP A 368 2.25 9.69 -19.89
C ASP A 368 3.27 10.52 -19.10
N GLU A 369 3.10 11.85 -19.06
CA GLU A 369 3.89 12.74 -18.20
C GLU A 369 3.60 12.51 -16.71
N GLU A 370 2.33 12.29 -16.32
CA GLU A 370 1.99 11.89 -14.95
C GLU A 370 2.68 10.58 -14.57
N MET A 371 2.60 9.57 -15.45
CA MET A 371 3.29 8.28 -15.23
C MET A 371 4.81 8.41 -15.20
N ALA A 372 5.39 9.28 -16.03
CA ALA A 372 6.83 9.55 -16.01
C ALA A 372 7.27 10.16 -14.67
N PHE A 373 6.47 11.08 -14.11
CA PHE A 373 6.71 11.62 -12.78
C PHE A 373 6.58 10.55 -11.68
N VAL A 374 5.54 9.71 -11.73
CA VAL A 374 5.38 8.60 -10.76
C VAL A 374 6.58 7.64 -10.81
N LYS A 375 7.14 7.36 -12.00
CA LYS A 375 8.37 6.56 -12.14
C LYS A 375 9.59 7.24 -11.52
N GLN A 376 9.69 8.57 -11.54
CA GLN A 376 10.78 9.29 -10.86
C GLN A 376 10.71 9.09 -9.34
N LEU A 377 9.53 9.21 -8.74
CA LEU A 377 9.32 8.91 -7.32
C LEU A 377 9.67 7.46 -7.00
N LEU A 378 9.25 6.53 -7.86
CA LEU A 378 9.58 5.11 -7.71
C LEU A 378 11.09 4.86 -7.71
N HIS A 379 11.85 5.51 -8.60
CA HIS A 379 13.31 5.44 -8.61
C HIS A 379 13.96 6.12 -7.40
N ALA A 380 13.29 7.11 -6.79
CA ALA A 380 13.67 7.68 -5.50
C ALA A 380 13.24 6.80 -4.30
N GLY A 381 12.70 5.61 -4.56
CA GLY A 381 12.27 4.63 -3.57
C GLY A 381 10.98 5.01 -2.83
N VAL A 382 10.11 5.80 -3.46
CA VAL A 382 8.74 6.06 -2.99
C VAL A 382 7.72 5.63 -4.03
N MET A 383 6.83 4.70 -3.68
CA MET A 383 5.75 4.31 -4.56
C MET A 383 4.50 5.14 -4.25
N VAL A 384 3.88 5.73 -5.27
CA VAL A 384 2.56 6.39 -5.21
C VAL A 384 1.68 5.89 -6.36
N ALA A 385 0.36 5.98 -6.24
CA ALA A 385 -0.53 5.53 -7.31
C ALA A 385 -0.93 6.70 -8.23
N PRO A 386 -0.77 6.60 -9.56
CA PRO A 386 -1.16 7.66 -10.49
C PRO A 386 -2.68 7.88 -10.48
N GLY A 387 -3.11 9.12 -10.65
CA GLY A 387 -4.53 9.51 -10.71
C GLY A 387 -5.27 8.81 -11.84
N LYS A 388 -4.59 8.52 -12.96
CA LYS A 388 -5.11 7.72 -14.07
C LYS A 388 -5.70 6.37 -13.65
N ASN A 389 -5.16 5.73 -12.60
CA ASN A 389 -5.64 4.44 -12.12
C ASN A 389 -7.01 4.50 -11.43
N PHE A 390 -7.55 5.71 -11.24
CA PHE A 390 -8.80 5.95 -10.54
C PHE A 390 -9.91 6.48 -11.45
N GLY A 391 -10.00 5.92 -12.66
CA GLY A 391 -10.90 6.37 -13.71
C GLY A 391 -10.35 7.53 -14.53
N GLY A 392 -9.40 8.30 -13.96
CA GLY A 392 -8.90 9.53 -14.56
C GLY A 392 -10.01 10.59 -14.65
N VAL A 393 -9.69 11.86 -14.38
CA VAL A 393 -10.64 12.94 -14.64
C VAL A 393 -10.06 13.85 -15.71
N ASP A 394 -10.80 14.03 -16.79
CA ASP A 394 -10.38 14.87 -17.91
C ASP A 394 -10.02 16.28 -17.42
N GLY A 395 -8.89 16.79 -17.92
CA GLY A 395 -8.34 18.09 -17.52
C GLY A 395 -7.74 18.15 -16.10
N GLN A 396 -7.84 17.08 -15.30
CA GLN A 396 -7.25 17.00 -13.96
C GLN A 396 -6.12 15.96 -13.93
N ILE A 397 -5.12 16.21 -14.75
CA ILE A 397 -3.87 15.44 -14.80
C ILE A 397 -2.89 15.97 -13.74
N GLY A 398 -2.07 15.07 -13.22
CA GLY A 398 -0.99 15.36 -12.29
C GLY A 398 -1.32 15.04 -10.83
N TRP A 399 -2.46 14.39 -10.59
CA TRP A 399 -2.88 13.95 -9.26
C TRP A 399 -2.37 12.54 -8.99
N VAL A 400 -1.97 12.27 -7.75
CA VAL A 400 -1.55 10.94 -7.29
C VAL A 400 -2.21 10.62 -5.96
N ARG A 401 -2.51 9.34 -5.74
CA ARG A 401 -2.96 8.81 -4.46
C ARG A 401 -1.77 8.43 -3.60
N MET A 402 -1.80 8.86 -2.35
CA MET A 402 -0.83 8.54 -1.32
C MET A 402 -1.53 7.91 -0.11
N SER A 403 -1.11 6.71 0.28
CA SER A 403 -1.48 6.10 1.56
C SER A 403 -0.68 6.74 2.68
N PHE A 404 -1.35 7.03 3.79
CA PHE A 404 -0.71 7.50 5.03
C PHE A 404 -0.93 6.53 6.20
N SER A 405 -1.43 5.32 5.95
CA SER A 405 -1.46 4.25 6.95
C SER A 405 -0.20 3.38 6.94
N ILE A 406 0.92 4.03 7.19
CA ILE A 406 2.24 3.42 7.40
C ILE A 406 2.85 3.97 8.70
N PRO A 407 3.82 3.29 9.33
CA PRO A 407 4.48 3.82 10.51
C PRO A 407 5.00 5.24 10.27
N GLU A 408 4.86 6.13 11.26
CA GLU A 408 5.22 7.55 11.11
C GLU A 408 6.67 7.75 10.61
N LYS A 409 7.60 6.91 11.08
CA LYS A 409 8.99 6.92 10.62
C LYS A 409 9.12 6.75 9.10
N ASP A 410 8.34 5.85 8.52
CA ASP A 410 8.39 5.51 7.10
C ASP A 410 7.66 6.59 6.29
N LEU A 411 6.57 7.14 6.84
CA LEU A 411 5.90 8.32 6.28
C LEU A 411 6.85 9.52 6.18
N ARG A 412 7.66 9.80 7.20
CA ARG A 412 8.67 10.87 7.17
C ARG A 412 9.72 10.65 6.08
N VAL A 413 10.25 9.43 5.97
CA VAL A 413 11.20 9.07 4.90
C VAL A 413 10.58 9.24 3.51
N GLY A 414 9.32 8.83 3.33
CA GLY A 414 8.59 9.01 2.08
C GLY A 414 8.42 10.47 1.71
N LEU A 415 8.05 11.30 2.68
CA LEU A 415 7.93 12.75 2.50
C LEU A 415 9.26 13.43 2.18
N GLU A 416 10.36 13.04 2.83
CA GLU A 416 11.70 13.56 2.54
C GLU A 416 12.11 13.29 1.08
N ARG A 417 11.91 12.06 0.61
CA ARG A 417 12.24 11.67 -0.78
C ARG A 417 11.36 12.34 -1.83
N ILE A 418 10.07 12.52 -1.52
CA ILE A 418 9.16 13.32 -2.36
C ILE A 418 9.67 14.76 -2.45
N SER A 419 10.05 15.35 -1.32
CA SER A 419 10.62 16.70 -1.27
C SER A 419 11.85 16.83 -2.15
N GLU A 420 12.82 15.91 -2.02
CA GLU A 420 14.05 15.88 -2.81
C GLU A 420 13.76 15.74 -4.30
N THR A 421 12.85 14.83 -4.68
CA THR A 421 12.44 14.62 -6.09
C THR A 421 11.81 15.89 -6.68
N LEU A 422 11.10 16.66 -5.87
CA LEU A 422 10.49 17.93 -6.26
C LEU A 422 11.45 19.13 -6.21
N GLY A 423 12.70 18.95 -5.77
CA GLY A 423 13.66 20.04 -5.55
C GLY A 423 13.28 20.97 -4.38
N LEU A 424 12.55 20.43 -3.40
CA LEU A 424 12.08 21.13 -2.21
C LEU A 424 13.00 20.75 -1.02
N GLY A 425 13.46 21.76 -0.26
CA GLY A 425 14.35 21.55 0.90
C GLY A 425 13.68 20.73 2.01
N LYS A 426 14.42 20.38 3.07
CA LYS A 426 13.91 19.51 4.14
C LYS A 426 12.68 20.10 4.84
N ILE A 427 11.76 19.23 5.26
CA ILE A 427 10.60 19.59 6.07
C ILE A 427 11.10 20.16 7.41
N GLY A 428 10.71 21.39 7.72
CA GLY A 428 11.10 22.07 8.96
C GLY A 428 12.35 22.95 8.88
N GLU A 429 13.01 23.07 7.72
CA GLU A 429 13.91 24.20 7.46
C GLU A 429 13.08 25.36 6.91
N GLU A 430 12.97 26.46 7.66
CA GLU A 430 12.48 27.72 7.11
C GLU A 430 13.35 28.07 5.90
N LYS A 431 12.80 27.91 4.69
CA LYS A 431 13.39 28.55 3.52
C LYS A 431 13.36 30.05 3.78
N SER A 432 14.51 30.62 4.11
CA SER A 432 14.75 32.05 3.99
C SER A 432 14.48 32.42 2.52
N VAL A 433 13.27 32.90 2.28
CA VAL A 433 12.92 33.50 0.99
C VAL A 433 13.86 34.69 0.84
N LEU A 434 14.83 34.57 -0.06
CA LEU A 434 15.61 35.68 -0.57
C LEU A 434 14.64 36.67 -1.21
N ILE A 435 14.17 37.63 -0.41
CA ILE A 435 13.46 38.81 -0.89
C ILE A 435 14.47 39.58 -1.75
N TYR A 436 14.28 39.53 -3.07
CA TYR A 436 14.98 40.41 -3.99
C TYR A 436 14.65 41.86 -3.60
N LYS A 437 15.62 42.57 -3.01
CA LYS A 437 15.53 44.01 -2.76
C LYS A 437 15.38 44.72 -4.11
N ARG A 438 14.18 45.20 -4.43
CA ARG A 438 14.01 46.39 -5.28
C ARG A 438 14.11 47.63 -4.38
N GLN A 439 15.12 48.46 -4.63
CA GLN A 439 14.97 49.91 -4.46
C GLN A 439 14.52 50.49 -5.82
N PRO A 440 13.87 51.67 -5.91
CA PRO A 440 13.85 52.77 -4.93
C PRO A 440 12.48 53.46 -4.68
N GLY A 441 12.40 54.24 -3.60
CA GLY A 441 11.73 55.56 -3.62
C GLY A 441 10.24 55.66 -3.24
N CYS A 442 10.02 56.50 -2.20
CA CYS A 442 8.83 57.32 -1.93
C CYS A 442 7.68 56.74 -1.08
N GLY A 443 7.35 57.47 0.00
CA GLY A 443 5.99 57.54 0.55
C GLY A 443 5.77 56.87 1.91
N THR A 444 5.84 57.67 2.96
CA THR A 444 5.32 57.40 4.33
C THR A 444 3.82 57.10 4.31
N HIS A 445 3.30 56.38 5.32
CA HIS A 445 2.07 56.69 6.10
C HIS A 445 1.95 55.77 7.33
N GLN A 446 1.46 56.34 8.44
CA GLN A 446 1.44 55.79 9.80
C GLN A 446 0.20 54.92 10.13
N ILE A 447 0.49 53.82 10.85
CA ILE A 447 -0.19 53.06 11.95
C ILE A 447 -1.52 53.62 12.53
N PRO A 448 -2.51 52.79 12.94
CA PRO A 448 -2.63 52.30 14.35
C PRO A 448 -3.01 50.79 14.49
N ASN A 449 -2.38 49.97 15.36
CA ASN A 449 -2.69 49.67 16.80
C ASN A 449 -4.02 48.88 17.00
N ILE A 450 -4.23 47.87 17.87
CA ILE A 450 -3.63 47.47 19.17
C ILE A 450 -4.34 46.17 19.68
N ARG A 451 -3.61 45.26 20.36
CA ARG A 451 -3.93 44.46 21.60
C ARG A 451 -5.22 43.61 21.68
N ASN A 452 -5.39 42.57 22.52
CA ASN A 452 -4.70 41.74 23.53
C ASN A 452 -5.63 40.49 23.69
N VAL A 453 -5.33 39.34 24.31
CA VAL A 453 -5.17 39.00 25.74
C VAL A 453 -5.02 37.45 25.70
N TYR A 454 -3.99 36.79 26.24
CA TYR A 454 -3.91 36.36 27.63
C TYR A 454 -2.46 35.99 28.00
N THR A 455 -1.97 36.64 29.03
CA THR A 455 -0.85 36.20 29.88
C THR A 455 -1.40 35.40 31.06
N SER A 456 -0.77 34.27 31.40
CA SER A 456 -0.64 33.83 32.79
C SER A 456 0.61 33.00 32.99
N ARG A 457 1.44 33.44 33.95
CA ARG A 457 2.70 32.82 34.40
C ARG A 457 2.46 31.50 35.14
N SER A 458 3.27 30.49 34.87
CA SER A 458 3.76 29.58 35.92
C SER A 458 5.15 29.01 35.58
N LYS A 459 6.07 29.24 36.53
CA LYS A 459 7.33 28.55 36.86
C LYS A 459 8.08 27.80 35.73
N LYS A 460 9.27 28.31 35.42
CA LYS A 460 10.37 27.53 34.82
C LYS A 460 10.59 26.24 35.61
N VAL A 461 10.16 25.12 35.06
CA VAL A 461 10.74 23.81 35.29
C VAL A 461 11.55 23.52 34.03
N THR A 462 12.87 23.47 34.18
CA THR A 462 13.78 23.00 33.14
C THR A 462 13.46 21.53 32.87
N PRO A 463 13.07 21.13 31.65
CA PRO A 463 13.12 19.73 31.28
C PRO A 463 14.59 19.39 31.06
N THR A 464 15.14 18.52 31.89
CA THR A 464 16.34 17.75 31.55
C THR A 464 16.07 17.04 30.24
N SER A 465 16.80 17.42 29.19
CA SER A 465 16.90 16.66 27.96
C SER A 465 17.37 15.24 28.28
N PRO A 466 16.87 14.17 27.62
CA PRO A 466 17.66 12.97 27.50
C PRO A 466 18.92 13.39 26.73
N GLU A 467 20.07 13.30 27.38
CA GLU A 467 21.36 13.44 26.72
C GLU A 467 21.34 12.57 25.46
N SER A 468 21.56 13.19 24.31
CA SER A 468 22.03 12.49 23.13
C SER A 468 23.35 11.83 23.53
N GLN A 469 23.31 10.56 23.96
CA GLN A 469 24.49 9.75 24.06
C GLN A 469 25.07 9.63 22.66
N ASN A 470 26.02 10.52 22.35
CA ASN A 470 27.01 10.28 21.31
C ASN A 470 27.78 9.04 21.75
N TYR A 471 27.31 7.87 21.35
CA TYR A 471 28.12 6.68 21.41
C TYR A 471 29.30 6.89 20.45
N ASN A 472 30.43 7.33 20.98
CA ASN A 472 31.72 7.23 20.30
C ASN A 472 32.11 5.74 20.31
N TRP A 473 31.61 5.01 19.33
CA TRP A 473 31.99 3.63 19.08
C TRP A 473 33.38 3.62 18.43
N THR A 474 34.42 3.30 19.20
CA THR A 474 35.78 3.07 18.71
C THR A 474 35.95 1.60 18.31
N LEU A 475 36.62 1.36 17.17
CA LEU A 475 36.96 0.01 16.72
C LEU A 475 37.73 -0.76 17.79
N THR A 476 37.29 -1.99 18.08
CA THR A 476 38.07 -2.90 18.94
C THR A 476 39.36 -3.33 18.23
N PRO A 477 40.44 -3.71 18.95
CA PRO A 477 41.66 -4.23 18.34
C PRO A 477 41.41 -5.39 17.35
N ASN A 478 40.50 -6.30 17.70
CA ASN A 478 40.13 -7.44 16.85
C ASN A 478 39.39 -7.00 15.58
N SER A 479 38.49 -6.00 15.68
CA SER A 479 37.78 -5.44 14.52
C SER A 479 38.75 -4.73 13.58
N ARG A 480 39.76 -4.04 14.14
CA ARG A 480 40.78 -3.35 13.36
C ARG A 480 41.67 -4.33 12.59
N GLU A 481 42.19 -5.36 13.25
CA GLU A 481 43.02 -6.40 12.62
C GLU A 481 42.26 -7.12 11.48
N LEU A 482 40.96 -7.35 11.68
CA LEU A 482 40.09 -7.95 10.68
C LEU A 482 39.85 -7.03 9.47
N ILE A 483 39.64 -5.73 9.68
CA ILE A 483 39.52 -4.74 8.60
C ILE A 483 40.83 -4.62 7.82
N GLU A 484 41.98 -4.61 8.51
CA GLU A 484 43.31 -4.58 7.88
C GLU A 484 43.57 -5.84 7.05
N THR A 485 43.11 -7.01 7.52
CA THR A 485 43.19 -8.28 6.79
C THR A 485 42.30 -8.27 5.54
N LEU A 486 41.04 -7.83 5.67
CA LEU A 486 40.12 -7.71 4.54
C LEU A 486 40.63 -6.72 3.49
N LEU A 487 41.26 -5.63 3.91
CA LEU A 487 41.88 -4.67 2.99
C LEU A 487 42.95 -5.32 2.12
N GLN A 488 43.85 -6.11 2.75
CA GLN A 488 44.92 -6.81 2.04
C GLN A 488 44.38 -7.85 1.06
N ILE A 489 43.29 -8.54 1.41
CA ILE A 489 42.66 -9.52 0.53
C ILE A 489 41.97 -8.83 -0.66
N MET A 490 41.24 -7.74 -0.43
CA MET A 490 40.58 -6.97 -1.47
C MET A 490 41.58 -6.37 -2.47
N GLU A 491 42.73 -5.86 -1.99
CA GLU A 491 43.80 -5.36 -2.86
C GLU A 491 44.41 -6.49 -3.73
N LEU A 492 44.52 -7.71 -3.19
CA LEU A 492 44.97 -8.88 -3.94
C LEU A 492 43.95 -9.31 -5.00
N GLU A 493 42.67 -9.39 -4.65
CA GLU A 493 41.60 -9.76 -5.60
C GLU A 493 41.49 -8.75 -6.75
N LEU A 494 41.59 -7.46 -6.45
CA LEU A 494 41.63 -6.39 -7.45
C LEU A 494 42.87 -6.50 -8.35
N SER A 495 44.03 -6.89 -7.82
CA SER A 495 45.24 -7.10 -8.63
C SER A 495 45.15 -8.32 -9.56
N GLY A 496 44.32 -9.32 -9.22
CA GLY A 496 44.09 -10.51 -10.03
C GLY A 496 43.11 -10.30 -11.19
N LEU A 497 42.30 -9.23 -11.16
CA LEU A 497 41.33 -8.91 -12.21
C LEU A 497 41.98 -8.56 -13.55
N ASP A 498 43.29 -8.31 -13.62
CA ASP A 498 43.97 -7.79 -14.81
C ASP A 498 44.16 -8.81 -15.97
N ARG A 499 43.55 -10.00 -15.89
CA ARG A 499 43.64 -11.05 -16.94
C ARG A 499 42.44 -11.04 -17.90
N ASP A 500 42.65 -11.59 -19.10
CA ASP A 500 41.74 -11.53 -20.25
C ASP A 500 40.36 -12.19 -20.00
N GLY A 501 39.28 -11.42 -20.18
CA GLY A 501 37.89 -11.89 -20.12
C GLY A 501 36.86 -10.77 -19.85
N ASN A 502 35.77 -10.77 -20.62
CA ASN A 502 34.54 -9.95 -20.58
C ASN A 502 34.59 -8.58 -19.83
N SER A 503 34.81 -7.50 -20.59
CA SER A 503 35.12 -6.16 -20.08
C SER A 503 34.08 -5.55 -19.14
N THR A 504 32.78 -5.79 -19.34
CA THR A 504 31.71 -5.11 -18.58
C THR A 504 31.58 -5.61 -17.14
N LEU A 505 31.78 -6.92 -16.91
CA LEU A 505 31.74 -7.51 -15.56
C LEU A 505 32.99 -7.16 -14.76
N LYS A 506 34.14 -7.09 -15.44
CA LYS A 506 35.43 -6.67 -14.86
C LYS A 506 35.40 -5.20 -14.42
N GLU A 507 34.81 -4.31 -15.22
CA GLU A 507 34.60 -2.90 -14.84
C GLU A 507 33.70 -2.76 -13.61
N ALA A 508 32.59 -3.51 -13.56
CA ALA A 508 31.72 -3.54 -12.40
C ALA A 508 32.45 -4.07 -11.15
N ALA A 509 33.12 -5.22 -11.24
CA ALA A 509 33.89 -5.79 -10.13
C ALA A 509 34.99 -4.83 -9.64
N THR A 510 35.70 -4.17 -10.56
CA THR A 510 36.72 -3.18 -10.22
C THR A 510 36.12 -1.97 -9.50
N TYR A 511 34.99 -1.45 -10.00
CA TYR A 511 34.29 -0.30 -9.40
C TYR A 511 33.82 -0.58 -7.98
N TYR A 512 33.16 -1.73 -7.76
CA TYR A 512 32.70 -2.11 -6.42
C TYR A 512 33.87 -2.40 -5.50
N GLY A 513 34.91 -3.11 -5.96
CA GLY A 513 36.08 -3.42 -5.13
C GLY A 513 36.85 -2.17 -4.71
N GLN A 514 37.03 -1.18 -5.59
CA GLN A 514 37.66 0.11 -5.25
C GLN A 514 36.85 0.89 -4.21
N ARG A 515 35.51 0.86 -4.29
CA ARG A 515 34.64 1.46 -3.26
C ARG A 515 34.75 0.76 -1.92
N THR A 516 34.75 -0.57 -1.92
CA THR A 516 34.94 -1.37 -0.71
C THR A 516 36.28 -1.08 -0.04
N VAL A 517 37.37 -0.97 -0.81
CA VAL A 517 38.70 -0.56 -0.30
C VAL A 517 38.65 0.85 0.31
N ALA A 518 38.03 1.81 -0.39
CA ALA A 518 37.90 3.18 0.12
C ALA A 518 37.09 3.23 1.44
N ALA A 519 36.04 2.41 1.55
CA ALA A 519 35.23 2.29 2.75
C ALA A 519 36.00 1.63 3.91
N LEU A 520 36.80 0.59 3.65
CA LEU A 520 37.68 -0.05 4.65
C LEU A 520 38.75 0.94 5.17
N GLN A 521 39.38 1.70 4.27
CA GLN A 521 40.35 2.74 4.62
C GLN A 521 39.72 3.90 5.40
N ASP A 522 38.49 4.30 5.04
CA ASP A 522 37.73 5.31 5.78
C ASP A 522 37.35 4.82 7.19
N ALA A 523 36.97 3.55 7.34
CA ALA A 523 36.70 2.94 8.64
C ALA A 523 37.94 2.95 9.55
N LEU A 524 39.11 2.59 9.03
CA LEU A 524 40.38 2.64 9.78
C LEU A 524 40.78 4.07 10.19
N ARG A 525 40.56 5.04 9.29
CA ARG A 525 40.91 6.45 9.49
C ARG A 525 39.97 7.16 10.47
N THR A 526 38.68 6.88 10.39
CA THR A 526 37.65 7.56 11.21
C THR A 526 37.40 6.85 12.55
N GLN A 527 37.83 5.59 12.69
CA GLN A 527 37.55 4.73 13.84
C GLN A 527 36.06 4.61 14.19
N ARG A 528 35.15 4.87 13.24
CA ARG A 528 33.69 4.84 13.46
C ARG A 528 33.07 3.53 12.98
N GLU A 529 32.32 2.88 13.87
CA GLU A 529 31.67 1.59 13.62
C GLU A 529 30.51 1.69 12.60
N GLN A 530 29.89 2.87 12.43
CA GLN A 530 28.83 3.10 11.43
C GLN A 530 29.29 2.87 9.98
N THR A 531 30.60 2.98 9.71
CA THR A 531 31.16 2.67 8.38
C THR A 531 31.11 1.17 8.07
N LEU A 532 31.03 0.29 9.07
CA LEU A 532 30.98 -1.17 8.90
C LEU A 532 29.65 -1.69 8.35
N GLN A 533 28.52 -1.05 8.65
CA GLN A 533 27.22 -1.40 8.06
C GLN A 533 27.18 -1.07 6.57
N ARG A 534 27.80 0.04 6.16
CA ARG A 534 27.94 0.42 4.75
C ARG A 534 28.89 -0.52 4.01
N LEU A 535 29.96 -0.93 4.68
CA LEU A 535 30.90 -1.94 4.19
C LEU A 535 30.22 -3.27 3.88
N TYR A 536 29.25 -3.72 4.68
CA TYR A 536 28.53 -4.97 4.44
C TYR A 536 27.78 -4.98 3.10
N LEU A 537 27.06 -3.87 2.78
CA LEU A 537 26.34 -3.74 1.51
C LEU A 537 27.32 -3.69 0.33
N GLU A 538 28.38 -2.89 0.43
CA GLU A 538 29.36 -2.76 -0.65
C GLU A 538 30.22 -4.02 -0.85
N PHE A 539 30.53 -4.75 0.22
CA PHE A 539 31.29 -6.00 0.18
C PHE A 539 30.45 -7.16 -0.37
N GLY A 540 29.15 -7.22 -0.03
CA GLY A 540 28.20 -8.18 -0.58
C GLY A 540 28.00 -8.00 -2.10
N ASP A 541 27.89 -6.74 -2.55
CA ASP A 541 27.78 -6.41 -3.97
C ASP A 541 29.03 -6.84 -4.76
N PHE A 542 30.23 -6.53 -4.23
CA PHE A 542 31.49 -6.92 -4.86
C PHE A 542 31.64 -8.45 -4.99
N HIS A 543 31.38 -9.21 -3.92
CA HIS A 543 31.52 -10.67 -3.93
C HIS A 543 30.46 -11.36 -4.79
N THR A 544 29.27 -10.76 -4.91
CA THR A 544 28.25 -11.23 -5.86
C THR A 544 28.74 -11.11 -7.29
N LYS A 545 29.38 -9.97 -7.64
CA LYS A 545 29.95 -9.78 -8.98
C LYS A 545 31.17 -10.65 -9.26
N MET A 546 32.02 -10.89 -8.26
CA MET A 546 33.12 -11.85 -8.37
C MET A 546 32.62 -13.28 -8.55
N ALA A 547 31.57 -13.68 -7.81
CA ALA A 547 30.96 -14.99 -7.97
C ALA A 547 30.35 -15.18 -9.36
N ASP A 548 29.70 -14.16 -9.91
CA ASP A 548 29.20 -14.19 -11.30
C ASP A 548 30.36 -14.31 -12.31
N LEU A 549 31.47 -13.58 -12.09
CA LEU A 549 32.64 -13.58 -12.97
C LEU A 549 33.35 -14.94 -13.01
N TYR A 550 33.39 -15.66 -11.88
CA TYR A 550 34.05 -16.97 -11.76
C TYR A 550 33.09 -18.18 -11.76
N GLY A 551 31.79 -17.98 -12.02
CA GLY A 551 30.79 -19.05 -12.11
C GLY A 551 30.44 -19.72 -10.77
N LEU A 552 30.48 -18.97 -9.67
CA LEU A 552 30.29 -19.41 -8.27
C LEU A 552 28.94 -18.98 -7.66
N SER A 553 27.91 -18.73 -8.47
CA SER A 553 26.62 -18.15 -8.05
C SER A 553 25.90 -18.87 -6.89
N ASN A 554 26.23 -20.14 -6.61
CA ASN A 554 25.66 -20.91 -5.51
C ASN A 554 26.26 -20.58 -4.12
N PHE A 555 27.36 -19.81 -4.04
CA PHE A 555 28.04 -19.52 -2.78
C PHE A 555 27.53 -18.22 -2.10
N THR A 556 27.02 -17.26 -2.88
CA THR A 556 26.63 -15.92 -2.40
C THR A 556 25.21 -15.84 -1.84
N ALA A 557 24.34 -16.80 -2.19
CA ALA A 557 22.97 -16.87 -1.68
C ALA A 557 22.88 -16.97 -0.14
N ASN A 558 23.93 -17.43 0.53
CA ASN A 558 23.99 -17.58 1.99
C ASN A 558 24.51 -16.34 2.75
N MET A 559 24.86 -15.24 2.06
CA MET A 559 25.29 -13.99 2.69
C MET A 559 24.18 -12.94 2.84
N THR A 560 23.11 -13.05 2.05
CA THR A 560 21.96 -12.12 2.06
C THR A 560 20.88 -12.46 3.09
N ASP A 561 20.94 -13.64 3.71
CA ASP A 561 19.99 -14.07 4.76
C ASP A 561 20.60 -13.93 6.15
N GLY A 562 20.23 -12.87 6.87
CA GLY A 562 20.45 -12.78 8.31
C GLY A 562 20.62 -11.38 8.86
N ALA A 563 19.52 -10.63 9.01
CA ALA A 563 19.51 -9.41 9.81
C ALA A 563 18.20 -9.22 10.58
N HIS A 564 17.89 -10.13 11.52
CA HIS A 564 17.15 -9.74 12.71
C HIS A 564 17.67 -10.49 13.95
N THR A 565 18.05 -9.70 14.96
CA THR A 565 18.36 -10.05 16.36
C THR A 565 19.84 -10.38 16.70
N ALA A 566 20.37 -9.63 17.69
CA ALA A 566 21.67 -9.71 18.39
C ALA A 566 22.91 -9.09 17.69
N HIS A 567 23.06 -7.77 17.84
CA HIS A 567 24.03 -6.91 17.13
C HIS A 567 25.53 -7.30 17.29
N ARG A 568 26.03 -7.72 18.46
CA ARG A 568 27.49 -7.96 18.64
C ARG A 568 27.99 -9.35 18.25
N LEU A 569 27.15 -10.39 18.31
CA LEU A 569 27.52 -11.76 17.94
C LEU A 569 27.33 -12.00 16.43
N ALA A 570 26.41 -11.27 15.79
CA ALA A 570 26.19 -11.31 14.36
C ALA A 570 27.37 -10.72 13.58
N GLU A 571 27.94 -9.59 14.01
CA GLU A 571 29.03 -8.89 13.33
C GLU A 571 30.31 -9.75 13.21
N ASN A 572 30.73 -10.42 14.29
CA ASN A 572 31.89 -11.33 14.25
C ASN A 572 31.65 -12.60 13.42
N ARG A 573 30.41 -13.11 13.39
CA ARG A 573 30.06 -14.26 12.52
C ARG A 573 30.01 -13.87 11.06
N LEU A 574 29.53 -12.67 10.74
CA LEU A 574 29.40 -12.16 9.38
C LEU A 574 30.77 -11.82 8.77
N LEU A 575 31.66 -11.17 9.53
CA LEU A 575 33.02 -10.90 9.05
C LEU A 575 33.86 -12.18 8.91
N ARG A 576 33.61 -13.22 9.74
CA ARG A 576 34.19 -14.55 9.52
C ARG A 576 33.69 -15.21 8.25
N LYS A 577 32.39 -15.14 7.94
CA LYS A 577 31.84 -15.66 6.67
C LYS A 577 32.45 -14.94 5.45
N ALA A 578 32.66 -13.63 5.55
CA ALA A 578 33.33 -12.84 4.52
C ALA A 578 34.80 -13.29 4.33
N LEU A 579 35.53 -13.51 5.43
CA LEU A 579 36.89 -14.02 5.39
C LEU A 579 36.98 -15.43 4.79
N ASP A 580 36.09 -16.34 5.18
CA ASP A 580 36.02 -17.71 4.64
C ASP A 580 35.74 -17.71 3.13
N ALA A 581 34.85 -16.82 2.66
CA ALA A 581 34.55 -16.66 1.24
C ALA A 581 35.74 -16.12 0.45
N SER A 582 36.45 -15.12 1.00
CA SER A 582 37.62 -14.53 0.34
C SER A 582 38.79 -15.53 0.28
N LEU A 583 39.02 -16.29 1.36
CA LEU A 583 40.03 -17.36 1.39
C LEU A 583 39.73 -18.46 0.36
N ALA A 584 38.45 -18.84 0.17
CA ALA A 584 38.06 -19.81 -0.85
C ALA A 584 38.28 -19.29 -2.29
N ILE A 585 38.09 -17.99 -2.53
CA ILE A 585 38.42 -17.34 -3.82
C ILE A 585 39.95 -17.37 -4.03
N VAL A 586 40.72 -17.02 -3.01
CA VAL A 586 42.19 -17.06 -3.04
C VAL A 586 42.72 -18.49 -3.29
N ASP A 587 42.22 -19.51 -2.59
CA ASP A 587 42.61 -20.91 -2.80
C ASP A 587 42.29 -21.41 -4.22
N ARG A 588 41.25 -20.85 -4.85
CA ARG A 588 40.90 -21.17 -6.24
C ARG A 588 41.73 -20.41 -7.27
N ILE A 589 42.21 -19.22 -6.92
CA ILE A 589 43.27 -18.53 -7.67
C ILE A 589 44.58 -19.33 -7.53
N GLN A 590 44.88 -19.89 -6.36
CA GLN A 590 46.08 -20.71 -6.11
C GLN A 590 46.09 -22.05 -6.85
N SER A 591 44.92 -22.66 -7.12
CA SER A 591 44.82 -23.94 -7.83
C SER A 591 44.93 -23.83 -9.36
N THR A 592 45.20 -22.62 -9.87
CA THR A 592 45.59 -22.42 -11.27
C THR A 592 47.11 -22.58 -11.42
N ASP A 593 47.57 -23.39 -12.39
CA ASP A 593 48.98 -23.77 -12.62
C ASP A 593 49.86 -22.62 -13.16
N ASP A 594 49.93 -21.48 -12.45
CA ASP A 594 50.73 -20.31 -12.83
C ASP A 594 51.91 -20.05 -11.86
N PRO A 595 53.17 -20.23 -12.31
CA PRO A 595 54.37 -20.11 -11.48
C PRO A 595 54.69 -18.69 -11.00
N ILE A 596 54.06 -17.64 -11.52
CA ILE A 596 54.27 -16.25 -11.06
C ILE A 596 53.60 -16.03 -9.69
N THR A 597 52.50 -16.72 -9.42
CA THR A 597 51.69 -16.58 -8.20
C THR A 597 52.35 -17.26 -6.99
N GLN A 598 53.09 -18.37 -7.20
CA GLN A 598 53.76 -19.09 -6.10
C GLN A 598 54.85 -18.27 -5.41
N LYS A 599 55.61 -17.43 -6.14
CA LYS A 599 56.72 -16.65 -5.57
C LYS A 599 56.29 -15.45 -4.72
N SER A 600 55.08 -14.92 -4.96
CA SER A 600 54.50 -13.83 -4.16
C SER A 600 53.81 -14.34 -2.90
N LEU A 601 53.37 -15.59 -2.87
CA LEU A 601 52.59 -16.17 -1.77
C LEU A 601 53.45 -16.82 -0.67
N THR A 602 54.66 -17.31 -0.97
CA THR A 602 55.56 -17.84 0.08
C THR A 602 56.08 -16.75 1.04
N ALA A 603 56.06 -15.47 0.63
CA ALA A 603 56.46 -14.35 1.47
C ALA A 603 55.33 -13.82 2.37
N LYS A 604 54.09 -14.28 2.17
CA LYS A 604 52.87 -13.79 2.84
C LYS A 604 52.11 -14.86 3.66
N GLN A 605 52.46 -16.15 3.56
CA GLN A 605 51.99 -17.21 4.46
C GLN A 605 52.53 -17.02 5.88
#